data_AF-A0A7T7VNA1-F1
#
_entry.id   AF-A0A7T7VNA1-F1
#
_cell.length_a   1.000
_cell.length_b   1.000
_cell.length_c   1.000
_cell.angle_alpha   90.00
_cell.angle_beta   90.00
_cell.angle_gamma   90.00
#
_symmetry.space_group_name_H-M   'P 1'
#
loop_
_entity.id
_entity.type
_entity.pdbx_description
1 polymer ?
#
loop_
_entity_poly.entity_id
_entity_poly.type
_entity_poly.pdbx_seq_one_letter_code
_entity_poly.pdbx_strand_id
1 'polypeptide(L)'
;TTDRQYKCKTCNNDMNNCPGHFGHIELAKPVYHPGFINKTKKILEMVCHQCSKLLCDENNDEQFAQALRLRDPKARFAMVWKACKGKKVCEIETGGKDEKDSIDTATGIEKVPHGGCGSTHPDIRKKALQLYAKVEEAREEGMKKEVKDKLITPEQAHHILKHIPEDDLWKMGLNKDYARPEWLIVTVLPVPPPPVRPSISVDGTSQGMRSEDDLTYKLGDIIRANGNVKQAHAEGAPNHICTEFEELLQYHVATYMDNDIASIPRSLQKSGRPIKSIRARLKG
;
A
#
# COMPACT_ATOMS: atom_id res chain seq x y z
N THR A 1 -9.39 -21.22 -22.68
CA THR A 1 -8.61 -22.48 -22.73
C THR A 1 -7.34 -22.20 -23.51
N THR A 2 -6.19 -22.79 -23.15
CA THR A 2 -4.93 -22.65 -23.92
C THR A 2 -4.73 -23.77 -24.92
N ASP A 3 -5.52 -24.83 -24.82
CA ASP A 3 -5.47 -25.99 -25.71
C ASP A 3 -6.69 -25.97 -26.63
N ARG A 4 -6.45 -26.14 -27.93
CA ARG A 4 -7.49 -26.16 -28.96
C ARG A 4 -8.46 -27.34 -28.80
N GLN A 5 -8.02 -28.42 -28.17
CA GLN A 5 -8.83 -29.63 -27.97
C GLN A 5 -9.81 -29.52 -26.80
N TYR A 6 -9.56 -28.60 -25.87
CA TYR A 6 -10.35 -28.47 -24.65
C TYR A 6 -11.17 -27.20 -24.63
N LYS A 7 -12.43 -27.30 -24.22
CA LYS A 7 -13.28 -26.14 -23.95
C LYS A 7 -12.98 -25.56 -22.56
N CYS A 8 -13.21 -24.27 -22.39
CA CYS A 8 -13.05 -23.62 -21.09
C CYS A 8 -14.07 -24.18 -20.08
N LYS A 9 -13.63 -24.56 -18.88
CA LYS A 9 -14.51 -25.07 -17.82
C LYS A 9 -15.56 -24.06 -17.32
N THR A 10 -15.30 -22.75 -17.47
CA THR A 10 -16.17 -21.70 -16.92
C THR A 10 -17.21 -21.22 -17.93
N CYS A 11 -16.80 -20.90 -19.16
CA CYS A 11 -17.70 -20.38 -20.20
C CYS A 11 -18.04 -21.37 -21.31
N ASN A 12 -17.45 -22.58 -21.31
CA ASN A 12 -17.59 -23.60 -22.37
C ASN A 12 -17.23 -23.16 -23.79
N ASN A 13 -16.64 -21.97 -23.96
CA ASN A 13 -16.12 -21.50 -25.23
C ASN A 13 -14.78 -22.16 -25.57
N ASP A 14 -14.46 -22.12 -26.87
CA ASP A 14 -13.18 -22.54 -27.45
C ASP A 14 -12.05 -21.51 -27.18
N MET A 15 -10.86 -21.75 -27.75
CA MET A 15 -9.70 -20.88 -27.53
C MET A 15 -9.90 -19.46 -28.06
N ASN A 16 -10.62 -19.31 -29.18
CA ASN A 16 -10.77 -18.02 -29.86
C ASN A 16 -11.87 -17.16 -29.21
N ASN A 17 -12.95 -17.76 -28.70
CA ASN A 17 -14.09 -17.03 -28.14
C ASN A 17 -14.07 -16.94 -26.61
N CYS A 18 -13.11 -17.57 -25.93
CA CYS A 18 -12.97 -17.47 -24.49
C CYS A 18 -12.22 -16.18 -24.12
N PRO A 19 -12.83 -15.24 -23.37
CA PRO A 19 -12.15 -14.00 -22.95
C PRO A 19 -11.04 -14.25 -21.93
N GLY A 20 -11.00 -15.45 -21.34
CA GLY A 20 -10.18 -15.74 -20.17
C GLY A 20 -10.86 -15.30 -18.87
N HIS A 21 -10.55 -16.00 -17.79
CA HIS A 21 -11.11 -15.75 -16.46
C HIS A 21 -9.98 -15.52 -15.48
N PHE A 22 -10.05 -14.43 -14.72
CA PHE A 22 -9.05 -14.09 -13.72
C PHE A 22 -9.04 -15.13 -12.59
N GLY A 23 -7.83 -15.48 -12.16
CA GLY A 23 -7.61 -16.16 -10.89
C GLY A 23 -7.25 -15.16 -9.80
N HIS A 24 -6.95 -15.68 -8.61
CA HIS A 24 -6.40 -14.88 -7.52
C HIS A 24 -5.36 -15.70 -6.75
N ILE A 25 -4.44 -15.01 -6.10
CA ILE A 25 -3.49 -15.57 -5.12
C ILE A 25 -3.70 -14.81 -3.82
N GLU A 26 -4.05 -15.53 -2.76
CA GLU A 26 -4.07 -14.99 -1.40
C GLU A 26 -2.65 -14.93 -0.85
N LEU A 27 -2.20 -13.72 -0.55
CA LEU A 27 -0.88 -13.49 0.02
C LEU A 27 -0.89 -13.85 1.52
N ALA A 28 0.20 -14.46 1.97
CA ALA A 28 0.44 -14.85 3.35
C ALA A 28 0.49 -13.61 4.27
N LYS A 29 1.06 -12.53 3.73
CA LYS A 29 1.14 -11.22 4.36
C LYS A 29 0.80 -10.14 3.34
N PRO A 30 0.20 -9.02 3.79
CA PRO A 30 -0.05 -7.88 2.91
C PRO A 30 1.27 -7.30 2.38
N VAL A 31 1.25 -6.77 1.15
CA VAL A 31 2.41 -6.12 0.53
C VAL A 31 2.05 -4.73 -0.02
N TYR A 32 2.98 -3.79 0.02
CA TYR A 32 2.80 -2.48 -0.61
C TYR A 32 2.74 -2.61 -2.13
N HIS A 33 1.73 -1.99 -2.75
CA HIS A 33 1.71 -1.87 -4.19
C HIS A 33 2.77 -0.85 -4.66
N PRO A 34 3.70 -1.20 -5.57
CA PRO A 34 4.82 -0.33 -5.95
C PRO A 34 4.38 1.00 -6.56
N GLY A 35 3.26 1.00 -7.31
CA GLY A 35 2.67 2.21 -7.89
C GLY A 35 1.98 3.12 -6.89
N PHE A 36 1.59 2.61 -5.71
CA PHE A 36 0.78 3.35 -4.74
C PHE A 36 1.49 3.63 -3.42
N ILE A 37 2.67 3.07 -3.16
CA ILE A 37 3.43 3.30 -1.92
C ILE A 37 3.61 4.78 -1.57
N ASN A 38 3.79 5.66 -2.57
CA ASN A 38 3.89 7.10 -2.35
C ASN A 38 2.55 7.72 -1.91
N LYS A 39 1.43 7.22 -2.44
CA LYS A 39 0.08 7.65 -2.05
C LYS A 39 -0.26 7.14 -0.65
N THR A 40 0.07 5.88 -0.36
CA THR A 40 -0.01 5.27 0.97
C THR A 40 0.75 6.09 2.00
N LYS A 41 2.02 6.43 1.73
CA LYS A 41 2.83 7.30 2.58
C LYS A 41 2.12 8.61 2.90
N LYS A 42 1.60 9.30 1.88
CA LYS A 42 0.89 10.57 2.08
C LYS A 42 -0.36 10.41 2.94
N ILE A 43 -1.10 9.31 2.80
CA ILE A 43 -2.28 9.06 3.64
C ILE A 43 -1.86 8.81 5.08
N LEU A 44 -0.82 7.99 5.32
CA LEU A 44 -0.27 7.76 6.65
C LEU A 44 0.30 9.05 7.30
N GLU A 45 0.70 10.04 6.50
CA GLU A 45 1.10 11.37 6.98
C GLU A 45 -0.09 12.28 7.35
N MET A 46 -1.31 11.94 6.94
CA MET A 46 -2.51 12.72 7.22
C MET A 46 -3.32 12.19 8.40
N VAL A 47 -3.20 10.89 8.70
CA VAL A 47 -3.99 10.22 9.73
C VAL A 47 -3.13 9.80 10.91
N CYS A 48 -3.75 9.74 12.08
CA CYS A 48 -3.14 9.23 13.30
C CYS A 48 -2.92 7.71 13.20
N HIS A 49 -1.75 7.21 13.60
CA HIS A 49 -1.43 5.78 13.51
C HIS A 49 -2.08 4.95 14.62
N GLN A 50 -2.64 5.60 15.64
CA GLN A 50 -3.32 4.94 16.75
C GLN A 50 -4.84 4.94 16.57
N CYS A 51 -5.47 6.09 16.33
CA CYS A 51 -6.93 6.20 16.20
C CYS A 51 -7.43 6.29 14.75
N SER A 52 -6.55 6.37 13.75
CA SER A 52 -6.87 6.47 12.31
C SER A 52 -7.68 7.70 11.89
N LYS A 53 -7.90 8.65 12.80
CA LYS A 53 -8.54 9.94 12.53
C LYS A 53 -7.60 10.86 11.76
N LEU A 54 -8.15 11.71 10.90
CA LEU A 54 -7.41 12.78 10.25
C LEU A 54 -6.82 13.74 11.30
N LEU A 55 -5.57 14.20 11.11
CA LEU A 55 -4.90 15.08 12.09
C LEU A 55 -5.37 16.55 12.04
N CYS A 56 -6.04 16.94 10.96
CA CYS A 56 -6.54 18.30 10.76
C CYS A 56 -8.06 18.34 10.82
N ASP A 57 -8.59 19.49 11.20
CA ASP A 57 -10.03 19.78 11.24
C ASP A 57 -10.35 21.18 10.69
N GLU A 58 -11.64 21.39 10.45
CA GLU A 58 -12.18 22.58 9.79
C GLU A 58 -12.09 23.83 10.67
N ASN A 59 -12.04 23.65 11.99
CA ASN A 59 -12.13 24.74 12.94
C ASN A 59 -10.73 25.25 13.32
N ASN A 60 -9.76 24.35 13.45
CA ASN A 60 -8.40 24.70 13.88
C ASN A 60 -7.43 24.97 12.72
N ASP A 61 -7.68 24.46 11.51
CA ASP A 61 -6.76 24.59 10.37
C ASP A 61 -7.38 25.35 9.18
N GLU A 62 -6.99 26.62 9.00
CA GLU A 62 -7.51 27.44 7.88
C GLU A 62 -7.20 26.81 6.50
N GLN A 63 -5.99 26.26 6.32
CA GLN A 63 -5.62 25.59 5.06
C GLN A 63 -6.48 24.36 4.78
N PHE A 64 -6.90 23.66 5.82
CA PHE A 64 -7.79 22.51 5.69
C PHE A 64 -9.21 22.94 5.33
N ALA A 65 -9.74 23.98 6.00
CA ALA A 65 -11.03 24.57 5.67
C ALA A 65 -11.08 25.08 4.21
N GLN A 66 -10.00 25.73 3.74
CA GLN A 66 -9.87 26.13 2.34
C GLN A 66 -9.81 24.92 1.39
N ALA A 67 -9.18 23.81 1.80
CA ALA A 67 -9.11 22.60 0.99
C ALA A 67 -10.48 21.95 0.76
N LEU A 68 -11.38 21.99 1.75
CA LEU A 68 -12.72 21.41 1.61
C LEU A 68 -13.61 22.15 0.59
N ARG A 69 -13.32 23.43 0.32
CA ARG A 69 -14.02 24.20 -0.72
C ARG A 69 -13.64 23.78 -2.14
N LEU A 70 -12.57 23.00 -2.31
CA LEU A 70 -12.15 22.51 -3.62
C LEU A 70 -13.07 21.39 -4.12
N ARG A 71 -13.59 21.59 -5.34
CA ARG A 71 -14.38 20.60 -6.06
C ARG A 71 -13.53 19.45 -6.62
N ASP A 72 -12.30 19.71 -7.06
CA ASP A 72 -11.40 18.68 -7.58
C ASP A 72 -10.81 17.83 -6.43
N PRO A 73 -11.10 16.51 -6.37
CA PRO A 73 -10.60 15.65 -5.31
C PRO A 73 -9.06 15.54 -5.28
N LYS A 74 -8.40 15.65 -6.44
CA LYS A 74 -6.93 15.55 -6.50
C LYS A 74 -6.26 16.78 -5.89
N ALA A 75 -6.73 17.98 -6.26
CA ALA A 75 -6.28 19.22 -5.65
C ALA A 75 -6.61 19.26 -4.15
N ARG A 76 -7.83 18.83 -3.75
CA ARG A 76 -8.22 18.71 -2.34
C ARG A 76 -7.25 17.83 -1.55
N PHE A 77 -6.98 16.62 -2.03
CA PHE A 77 -6.02 15.71 -1.41
C PHE A 77 -4.63 16.35 -1.23
N ALA A 78 -4.15 17.07 -2.23
CA ALA A 78 -2.85 17.71 -2.17
C ALA A 78 -2.79 18.85 -1.13
N MET A 79 -3.87 19.61 -0.96
CA MET A 79 -3.96 20.67 0.04
C MET A 79 -4.14 20.11 1.46
N VAL A 80 -5.03 19.14 1.64
CA VAL A 80 -5.19 18.44 2.94
C VAL A 80 -3.87 17.82 3.39
N TRP A 81 -3.15 17.13 2.49
CA TRP A 81 -1.83 16.58 2.81
C TRP A 81 -0.82 17.66 3.24
N LYS A 82 -0.84 18.85 2.61
CA LYS A 82 0.04 19.95 3.01
C LYS A 82 -0.28 20.49 4.39
N ALA A 83 -1.56 20.52 4.78
CA ALA A 83 -1.99 20.92 6.11
C ALA A 83 -1.56 19.89 7.16
N CYS A 84 -1.81 18.59 6.92
CA CYS A 84 -1.54 17.56 7.94
C CYS A 84 -0.06 17.20 8.11
N LYS A 85 0.76 17.23 7.05
CA LYS A 85 2.15 16.70 7.08
C LYS A 85 3.05 17.33 8.17
N GLY A 86 2.71 18.53 8.64
CA GLY A 86 3.46 19.25 9.66
C GLY A 86 3.05 18.90 11.09
N LYS A 87 1.87 18.29 11.29
CA LYS A 87 1.35 17.97 12.61
C LYS A 87 2.10 16.78 13.22
N LYS A 88 2.49 16.92 14.49
CA LYS A 88 3.29 15.93 15.25
C LYS A 88 2.55 15.27 16.38
N VAL A 89 1.32 15.68 16.63
CA VAL A 89 0.48 15.18 17.71
C VAL A 89 -0.95 15.10 17.20
N CYS A 90 -1.66 14.04 17.58
CA CYS A 90 -3.10 13.93 17.38
C CYS A 90 -3.80 14.67 18.53
N GLU A 91 -4.25 15.90 18.30
CA GLU A 91 -4.72 16.81 19.35
C GLU A 91 -5.93 16.25 20.12
N ILE A 92 -5.75 16.02 21.44
CA ILE A 92 -6.84 15.82 22.39
C ILE A 92 -7.19 17.21 22.92
N GLU A 93 -7.99 17.97 22.20
CA GLU A 93 -8.66 19.07 22.87
C GLU A 93 -9.78 18.44 23.71
N THR A 94 -9.46 18.08 24.95
CA THR A 94 -10.48 17.92 25.97
C THR A 94 -11.15 19.28 26.08
N GLY A 95 -12.48 19.35 25.96
CA GLY A 95 -13.24 20.43 26.55
C GLY A 95 -13.01 20.41 28.06
N GLY A 96 -11.86 20.93 28.49
CA GLY A 96 -11.51 21.13 29.88
C GLY A 96 -12.50 22.13 30.44
N LYS A 97 -12.99 21.87 31.64
CA LYS A 97 -13.93 22.70 32.39
C LYS A 97 -13.33 24.03 32.86
N ASP A 98 -12.39 24.60 32.11
CA ASP A 98 -11.78 25.89 32.40
C ASP A 98 -12.12 26.83 31.23
N GLU A 99 -13.25 27.54 31.39
CA GLU A 99 -13.84 28.54 30.46
C GLU A 99 -12.91 29.69 30.04
N LYS A 100 -11.61 29.65 30.39
CA LYS A 100 -10.66 30.76 30.17
C LYS A 100 -9.56 30.48 29.15
N ASP A 101 -9.31 29.22 28.79
CA ASP A 101 -8.26 28.87 27.81
C ASP A 101 -8.82 28.41 26.44
N SER A 102 -10.15 28.37 26.28
CA SER A 102 -10.84 27.89 25.07
C SER A 102 -10.96 28.94 23.95
N ILE A 103 -10.54 30.18 24.22
CA ILE A 103 -10.62 31.31 23.29
C ILE A 103 -9.21 31.62 22.82
N ASP A 104 -8.98 31.51 21.51
CA ASP A 104 -7.78 32.04 20.90
C ASP A 104 -7.82 33.58 21.05
N THR A 105 -6.98 34.13 21.90
CA THR A 105 -6.94 35.58 22.23
C THR A 105 -6.63 36.46 21.01
N ALA A 106 -6.24 35.85 19.88
CA ALA A 106 -6.03 36.51 18.60
C ALA A 106 -7.27 36.54 17.67
N THR A 107 -8.20 35.58 17.77
CA THR A 107 -9.32 35.45 16.80
C THR A 107 -10.71 35.43 17.45
N GLY A 108 -10.81 35.23 18.77
CA GLY A 108 -12.09 35.22 19.48
C GLY A 108 -13.00 34.03 19.13
N ILE A 109 -12.47 33.00 18.48
CA ILE A 109 -13.22 31.80 18.07
C ILE A 109 -12.99 30.70 19.11
N GLU A 110 -14.08 30.12 19.63
CA GLU A 110 -14.03 28.91 20.46
C GLU A 110 -13.49 27.74 19.64
N LYS A 111 -12.38 27.13 20.08
CA LYS A 111 -11.84 25.93 19.42
C LYS A 111 -12.75 24.74 19.71
N VAL A 112 -13.35 24.19 18.66
CA VAL A 112 -14.18 22.98 18.75
C VAL A 112 -13.24 21.78 18.87
N PRO A 113 -13.47 20.88 19.84
CA PRO A 113 -12.54 19.80 20.11
C PRO A 113 -12.38 18.85 18.91
N HIS A 114 -11.15 18.74 18.42
CA HIS A 114 -10.77 17.84 17.32
C HIS A 114 -11.03 16.37 17.65
N GLY A 115 -11.08 15.97 18.93
CA GLY A 115 -11.38 14.60 19.36
C GLY A 115 -10.32 13.57 18.97
N GLY A 116 -9.04 13.94 19.00
CA GLY A 116 -7.90 13.05 18.81
C GLY A 116 -7.56 12.23 20.05
N CYS A 117 -6.47 11.46 19.99
CA CYS A 117 -6.05 10.53 21.05
C CYS A 117 -4.69 10.86 21.70
N GLY A 118 -4.05 11.97 21.34
CA GLY A 118 -2.86 12.51 22.01
C GLY A 118 -1.55 11.84 21.64
N SER A 119 -1.61 10.79 20.83
CA SER A 119 -0.41 10.09 20.38
C SER A 119 0.44 11.01 19.50
N THR A 120 1.76 10.85 19.61
CA THR A 120 2.70 11.49 18.70
C THR A 120 2.57 10.91 17.30
N HIS A 121 2.72 11.77 16.29
CA HIS A 121 2.71 11.41 14.90
C HIS A 121 4.15 11.40 14.35
N PRO A 122 4.64 10.26 13.84
CA PRO A 122 6.03 10.11 13.43
C PRO A 122 6.29 10.69 12.03
N ASP A 123 7.52 11.15 11.79
CA ASP A 123 7.97 11.47 10.43
C ASP A 123 8.13 10.20 9.59
N ILE A 124 7.40 10.11 8.48
CA ILE A 124 7.45 8.94 7.60
C ILE A 124 8.47 9.17 6.48
N ARG A 125 9.44 8.27 6.37
CA ARG A 125 10.41 8.21 5.29
C ARG A 125 10.21 6.97 4.44
N LYS A 126 10.46 7.09 3.14
CA LYS A 126 10.47 5.97 2.20
C LYS A 126 11.89 5.59 1.88
N LYS A 127 12.24 4.31 1.98
CA LYS A 127 13.48 3.73 1.45
C LYS A 127 13.08 2.55 0.56
N ALA A 128 13.30 2.65 -0.75
CA ALA A 128 12.84 1.65 -1.73
C ALA A 128 11.34 1.30 -1.60
N LEU A 129 11.00 0.06 -1.23
CA LEU A 129 9.62 -0.43 -1.03
C LEU A 129 9.16 -0.42 0.43
N GLN A 130 9.93 0.20 1.32
CA GLN A 130 9.64 0.22 2.75
C GLN A 130 9.36 1.65 3.23
N LEU A 131 8.48 1.74 4.22
CA LEU A 131 8.14 2.96 4.93
C LEU A 131 8.66 2.86 6.36
N TYR A 132 9.36 3.88 6.82
CA TYR A 132 9.91 3.96 8.16
C TYR A 132 9.34 5.17 8.89
N ALA A 133 8.83 4.95 10.10
CA ALA A 133 8.47 5.98 11.05
C ALA A 133 9.71 6.37 11.87
N LYS A 134 10.03 7.66 11.93
CA LYS A 134 10.99 8.16 12.91
C LYS A 134 10.32 8.26 14.26
N VAL A 135 10.86 7.51 15.21
CA VAL A 135 10.43 7.60 16.60
C VAL A 135 11.62 8.13 17.40
N GLU A 136 11.40 9.22 18.11
CA GLU A 136 12.33 9.69 19.13
C GLU A 136 12.07 8.90 20.41
N GLU A 137 13.01 8.03 20.79
CA GLU A 137 12.96 7.37 22.08
C GLU A 137 13.77 8.20 23.08
N ALA A 138 13.13 8.55 24.20
CA ALA A 138 13.84 9.10 25.35
C ALA A 138 14.61 7.95 26.02
N ARG A 139 15.94 8.06 26.08
CA ARG A 139 16.74 7.28 27.02
C ARG A 139 16.61 7.90 28.42
N GLU A 140 16.97 7.14 29.45
CA GLU A 140 16.99 7.57 30.85
C GLU A 140 17.54 8.99 31.04
N GLU A 141 17.03 9.67 32.07
CA GLU A 141 17.22 11.10 32.36
C GLU A 141 18.67 11.56 32.18
N GLY A 142 18.94 12.28 31.09
CA GLY A 142 20.24 12.92 30.83
C GLY A 142 20.95 12.53 29.52
N MET A 143 20.51 11.49 28.79
CA MET A 143 21.11 11.12 27.49
C MET A 143 20.34 11.69 26.29
N LYS A 144 21.07 12.02 25.22
CA LYS A 144 20.52 12.48 23.94
C LYS A 144 19.47 11.48 23.43
N LYS A 145 18.31 12.00 23.00
CA LYS A 145 17.25 11.22 22.33
C LYS A 145 17.84 10.48 21.12
N GLU A 146 17.67 9.17 21.08
CA GLU A 146 18.10 8.37 19.94
C GLU A 146 16.94 8.31 18.93
N VAL A 147 17.22 8.73 17.69
CA VAL A 147 16.22 8.69 16.62
C VAL A 147 16.35 7.34 15.92
N LYS A 148 15.38 6.45 16.14
CA LYS A 148 15.32 5.16 15.46
C LYS A 148 14.30 5.19 14.34
N ASP A 149 14.67 4.60 13.20
CA ASP A 149 13.77 4.37 12.08
C ASP A 149 13.04 3.05 12.33
N LYS A 150 11.77 3.09 12.74
CA LYS A 150 10.91 1.92 12.92
C LYS A 150 10.19 1.59 11.62
N LEU A 151 10.29 0.35 11.14
CA LEU A 151 9.58 -0.10 9.94
C LEU A 151 8.06 -0.07 10.17
N ILE A 152 7.32 0.54 9.24
CA ILE A 152 5.87 0.45 9.14
C ILE A 152 5.55 -0.72 8.22
N THR A 153 5.08 -1.83 8.79
CA THR A 153 4.76 -3.01 8.00
C THR A 153 3.52 -2.75 7.12
N PRO A 154 3.39 -3.41 5.96
CA PRO A 154 2.19 -3.27 5.14
C PRO A 154 0.91 -3.67 5.89
N GLU A 155 1.02 -4.61 6.83
CA GLU A 155 -0.07 -5.02 7.71
C GLU A 155 -0.51 -3.91 8.66
N GLN A 156 0.43 -3.21 9.30
CA GLN A 156 0.14 -2.02 10.12
C GLN A 156 -0.51 -0.91 9.28
N ALA A 157 0.05 -0.62 8.10
CA ALA A 157 -0.53 0.35 7.19
C ALA A 157 -1.96 -0.03 6.80
N HIS A 158 -2.19 -1.28 6.38
CA HIS A 158 -3.52 -1.77 6.04
C HIS A 158 -4.51 -1.61 7.21
N HIS A 159 -4.09 -1.93 8.43
CA HIS A 159 -4.92 -1.76 9.63
C HIS A 159 -5.31 -0.28 9.83
N ILE A 160 -4.36 0.65 9.77
CA ILE A 160 -4.63 2.09 9.93
C ILE A 160 -5.60 2.57 8.83
N LEU A 161 -5.30 2.25 7.56
CA LEU A 161 -6.11 2.71 6.42
C LEU A 161 -7.55 2.19 6.48
N LYS A 162 -7.75 0.96 6.96
CA LYS A 162 -9.08 0.34 7.10
C LYS A 162 -9.95 1.03 8.16
N HIS A 163 -9.34 1.58 9.21
CA HIS A 163 -10.05 2.22 10.32
C HIS A 163 -10.25 3.73 10.15
N ILE A 164 -9.88 4.28 9.00
CA ILE A 164 -10.16 5.70 8.69
C ILE A 164 -11.69 5.88 8.59
N PRO A 165 -12.29 6.84 9.31
CA PRO A 165 -13.71 7.15 9.21
C PRO A 165 -14.13 7.54 7.78
N GLU A 166 -15.35 7.18 7.36
CA GLU A 166 -15.85 7.48 6.00
C GLU A 166 -15.88 8.99 5.71
N ASP A 167 -16.23 9.81 6.70
CA ASP A 167 -16.25 11.27 6.57
C ASP A 167 -14.86 11.83 6.27
N ASP A 168 -13.82 11.28 6.90
CA ASP A 168 -12.42 11.67 6.68
C ASP A 168 -11.96 11.27 5.26
N LEU A 169 -12.46 10.15 4.72
CA LEU A 169 -12.19 9.75 3.33
C LEU A 169 -12.64 10.83 2.35
N TRP A 170 -13.87 11.31 2.51
CA TRP A 170 -14.41 12.36 1.63
C TRP A 170 -13.64 13.68 1.78
N LYS A 171 -13.33 14.07 3.02
CA LYS A 171 -12.55 15.29 3.33
C LYS A 171 -11.18 15.27 2.67
N MET A 172 -10.47 14.13 2.72
CA MET A 172 -9.20 13.93 2.03
C MET A 172 -9.32 13.92 0.50
N GLY A 173 -10.52 13.82 -0.07
CA GLY A 173 -10.70 13.65 -1.52
C GLY A 173 -10.48 12.21 -2.00
N LEU A 174 -10.70 11.22 -1.13
CA LEU A 174 -10.77 9.81 -1.48
C LEU A 174 -12.24 9.39 -1.72
N ASN A 175 -12.43 8.25 -2.40
CA ASN A 175 -13.76 7.75 -2.74
C ASN A 175 -14.00 6.41 -2.02
N LYS A 176 -15.10 6.31 -1.27
CA LYS A 176 -15.42 5.13 -0.47
C LYS A 176 -15.90 3.91 -1.26
N ASP A 177 -16.46 4.11 -2.45
CA ASP A 177 -17.07 3.03 -3.25
C ASP A 177 -16.06 2.42 -4.23
N TYR A 178 -15.17 3.24 -4.79
CA TYR A 178 -14.28 2.85 -5.89
C TYR A 178 -12.79 2.89 -5.55
N ALA A 179 -12.38 3.60 -4.49
CA ALA A 179 -10.97 3.85 -4.20
C ALA A 179 -10.68 3.94 -2.70
N ARG A 180 -11.11 2.92 -1.95
CA ARG A 180 -10.82 2.84 -0.51
C ARG A 180 -9.31 2.75 -0.27
N PRO A 181 -8.79 3.44 0.76
CA PRO A 181 -7.34 3.56 0.97
C PRO A 181 -6.69 2.21 1.32
N GLU A 182 -7.38 1.31 2.02
CA GLU A 182 -6.81 0.00 2.36
C GLU A 182 -6.54 -0.88 1.13
N TRP A 183 -7.24 -0.64 0.00
CA TRP A 183 -7.00 -1.35 -1.27
C TRP A 183 -5.67 -0.99 -1.93
N LEU A 184 -4.98 0.05 -1.45
CA LEU A 184 -3.62 0.36 -1.89
C LEU A 184 -2.59 -0.66 -1.39
N ILE A 185 -2.95 -1.47 -0.39
CA ILE A 185 -2.16 -2.60 0.10
C ILE A 185 -2.71 -3.87 -0.54
N VAL A 186 -1.83 -4.65 -1.16
CA VAL A 186 -2.21 -5.90 -1.84
C VAL A 186 -2.26 -7.02 -0.81
N THR A 187 -3.46 -7.55 -0.58
CA THR A 187 -3.70 -8.77 0.22
C THR A 187 -4.04 -9.96 -0.68
N VAL A 188 -4.74 -9.69 -1.77
CA VAL A 188 -5.10 -10.66 -2.80
C VAL A 188 -4.58 -10.14 -4.14
N LEU A 189 -3.72 -10.93 -4.80
CA LEU A 189 -3.14 -10.60 -6.09
C LEU A 189 -3.99 -11.20 -7.23
N PRO A 190 -4.58 -10.39 -8.13
CA PRO A 190 -5.29 -10.93 -9.28
C PRO A 190 -4.32 -11.60 -10.26
N VAL A 191 -4.67 -12.79 -10.71
CA VAL A 191 -3.88 -13.55 -11.69
C VAL A 191 -4.51 -13.39 -13.07
N PRO A 192 -3.82 -12.77 -14.03
CA PRO A 192 -4.36 -12.57 -15.36
C PRO A 192 -4.52 -13.92 -16.09
N PRO A 193 -5.56 -14.04 -16.94
CA PRO A 193 -5.83 -15.27 -17.66
C PRO A 193 -4.80 -15.53 -18.77
N PRO A 194 -4.70 -16.76 -19.29
CA PRO A 194 -3.73 -17.11 -20.32
C PRO A 194 -3.66 -16.21 -21.57
N PRO A 195 -4.77 -15.63 -22.09
CA PRO A 195 -4.69 -14.67 -23.20
C PRO A 195 -3.79 -13.44 -22.94
N VAL A 196 -3.61 -13.04 -21.67
CA VAL A 196 -2.74 -11.93 -21.26
C VAL A 196 -1.28 -12.37 -21.06
N ARG A 197 -1.05 -13.67 -20.88
CA ARG A 197 0.26 -14.30 -20.61
C ARG A 197 0.46 -15.53 -21.54
N PRO A 198 0.54 -15.32 -22.86
CA PRO A 198 0.51 -16.39 -23.84
C PRO A 198 1.75 -17.28 -23.75
N SER A 199 1.57 -18.59 -23.83
CA SER A 199 2.67 -19.54 -23.94
C SER A 199 3.00 -19.85 -25.41
N ILE A 200 4.27 -20.14 -25.68
CA ILE A 200 4.77 -20.47 -27.02
C ILE A 200 5.22 -21.93 -27.01
N SER A 201 4.57 -22.76 -27.81
CA SER A 201 5.00 -24.14 -28.10
C SER A 201 5.80 -24.16 -29.40
N VAL A 202 7.01 -24.73 -29.38
CA VAL A 202 7.91 -24.77 -30.54
C VAL A 202 7.30 -25.55 -31.72
N ASP A 203 6.62 -26.65 -31.43
CA ASP A 203 6.09 -27.57 -32.47
C ASP A 203 4.59 -27.41 -32.74
N GLY A 204 3.93 -26.42 -32.13
CA GLY A 204 2.47 -26.21 -32.25
C GLY A 204 1.59 -27.35 -31.69
N THR A 205 2.20 -28.44 -31.22
CA THR A 205 1.53 -29.57 -30.57
C THR A 205 1.58 -29.40 -29.05
N SER A 206 0.58 -29.94 -28.36
CA SER A 206 0.46 -29.85 -26.91
C SER A 206 1.52 -30.67 -26.15
N GLN A 207 2.32 -31.48 -26.83
CA GLN A 207 3.32 -32.40 -26.26
C GLN A 207 4.79 -31.92 -26.37
N GLY A 208 5.06 -30.83 -27.11
CA GLY A 208 6.42 -30.30 -27.27
C GLY A 208 6.91 -29.43 -26.10
N MET A 209 8.19 -29.01 -26.13
CA MET A 209 8.74 -28.05 -25.16
C MET A 209 7.97 -26.72 -25.24
N ARG A 210 7.42 -26.29 -24.10
CA ARG A 210 6.67 -25.03 -23.97
C ARG A 210 7.54 -23.98 -23.29
N SER A 211 7.64 -22.81 -23.92
CA SER A 211 8.18 -21.61 -23.31
C SER A 211 7.01 -20.78 -22.78
N GLU A 212 6.96 -20.60 -21.47
CA GLU A 212 5.91 -19.84 -20.81
C GLU A 212 6.20 -18.33 -20.87
N ASP A 213 5.16 -17.52 -20.70
CA ASP A 213 5.31 -16.07 -20.64
C ASP A 213 6.10 -15.61 -19.39
N ASP A 214 6.83 -14.50 -19.52
CA ASP A 214 7.55 -13.83 -18.43
C ASP A 214 6.70 -13.63 -17.16
N LEU A 215 5.42 -13.25 -17.31
CA LEU A 215 4.49 -13.09 -16.18
C LEU A 215 4.17 -14.43 -15.52
N THR A 216 4.05 -15.52 -16.29
CA THR A 216 3.82 -16.87 -15.74
C THR A 216 5.00 -17.31 -14.89
N TYR A 217 6.24 -17.09 -15.35
CA TYR A 217 7.43 -17.39 -14.54
C TYR A 217 7.45 -16.61 -13.24
N LYS A 218 7.16 -15.30 -13.30
CA LYS A 218 7.17 -14.44 -12.12
C LYS A 218 6.04 -14.78 -11.13
N LEU A 219 4.86 -15.15 -11.62
CA LEU A 219 3.77 -15.68 -10.78
C LEU A 219 4.20 -16.97 -10.07
N GLY A 220 4.97 -17.83 -10.72
CA GLY A 220 5.57 -19.01 -10.09
C GLY A 220 6.52 -18.66 -8.95
N ASP A 221 7.35 -17.62 -9.11
CA ASP A 221 8.20 -17.10 -8.02
C ASP A 221 7.37 -16.54 -6.86
N ILE A 222 6.31 -15.78 -7.16
CA ILE A 222 5.41 -15.23 -6.14
C ILE A 222 4.77 -16.35 -5.33
N ILE A 223 4.28 -17.42 -5.98
CA ILE A 223 3.67 -18.56 -5.29
C ILE A 223 4.68 -19.24 -4.36
N ARG A 224 5.92 -19.45 -4.81
CA ARG A 224 6.99 -20.04 -3.98
C ARG A 224 7.34 -19.15 -2.80
N ALA A 225 7.59 -17.86 -3.03
CA ALA A 225 7.89 -16.91 -1.95
C ALA A 225 6.75 -16.83 -0.94
N ASN A 226 5.51 -16.82 -1.41
CA ASN A 226 4.31 -16.82 -0.57
C ASN A 226 4.21 -18.09 0.29
N GLY A 227 4.53 -19.26 -0.29
CA GLY A 227 4.60 -20.53 0.45
C GLY A 227 5.66 -20.50 1.56
N ASN A 228 6.84 -19.97 1.27
CA ASN A 228 7.92 -19.83 2.26
C ASN A 228 7.51 -18.93 3.43
N VAL A 229 6.83 -17.80 3.16
CA VAL A 229 6.29 -16.94 4.23
C VAL A 229 5.27 -17.71 5.08
N LYS A 230 4.32 -18.43 4.46
CA LYS A 230 3.34 -19.23 5.22
C LYS A 230 4.02 -20.27 6.11
N GLN A 231 5.01 -20.97 5.57
CA GLN A 231 5.74 -22.00 6.29
C GLN A 231 6.56 -21.41 7.45
N ALA A 232 7.32 -20.35 7.22
CA ALA A 232 8.13 -19.70 8.25
C ALA A 232 7.28 -19.22 9.44
N HIS A 233 6.10 -18.63 9.18
CA HIS A 233 5.17 -18.24 10.23
C HIS A 233 4.53 -19.46 10.95
N ALA A 234 4.19 -20.52 10.23
CA ALA A 234 3.60 -21.73 10.81
C ALA A 234 4.58 -22.50 11.71
N GLU A 235 5.87 -22.51 11.35
CA GLU A 235 6.94 -23.16 12.12
C GLU A 235 7.45 -22.30 13.29
N GLY A 236 6.96 -21.06 13.43
CA GLY A 236 7.42 -20.14 14.47
C GLY A 236 8.87 -19.70 14.27
N ALA A 237 9.29 -19.51 13.02
CA ALA A 237 10.64 -19.08 12.71
C ALA A 237 10.97 -17.72 13.36
N PRO A 238 12.25 -17.46 13.68
CA PRO A 238 12.68 -16.17 14.22
C PRO A 238 12.22 -14.96 13.36
N ASN A 239 11.84 -13.87 14.03
CA ASN A 239 11.28 -12.67 13.36
C ASN A 239 12.16 -12.10 12.23
N HIS A 240 13.48 -12.16 12.34
CA HIS A 240 14.38 -11.67 11.30
C HIS A 240 14.25 -12.50 10.01
N ILE A 241 14.13 -13.83 10.12
CA ILE A 241 13.93 -14.74 8.98
C ILE A 241 12.56 -14.50 8.33
N CYS A 242 11.51 -14.35 9.14
CA CYS A 242 10.18 -14.00 8.63
C CYS A 242 10.20 -12.69 7.84
N THR A 243 10.92 -11.68 8.36
CA THR A 243 11.06 -10.38 7.68
C THR A 243 11.78 -10.52 6.34
N GLU A 244 12.85 -11.33 6.26
CA GLU A 244 13.55 -11.59 4.99
C GLU A 244 12.65 -12.25 3.94
N PHE A 245 11.85 -13.25 4.35
CA PHE A 245 10.89 -13.88 3.43
C PHE A 245 9.77 -12.92 2.99
N GLU A 246 9.29 -12.07 3.90
CA GLU A 246 8.30 -11.03 3.58
C GLU A 246 8.86 -9.99 2.60
N GLU A 247 10.11 -9.56 2.77
CA GLU A 247 10.82 -8.67 1.86
C GLU A 247 10.99 -9.30 0.48
N LEU A 248 11.31 -10.60 0.42
CA LEU A 248 11.40 -11.33 -0.84
C LEU A 248 10.03 -11.41 -1.55
N LEU A 249 8.94 -11.67 -0.81
CA LEU A 249 7.59 -11.64 -1.37
C LEU A 249 7.24 -10.25 -1.93
N GLN A 250 7.52 -9.20 -1.17
CA GLN A 250 7.34 -7.80 -1.57
C GLN A 250 8.12 -7.48 -2.85
N TYR A 251 9.36 -7.97 -2.97
CA TYR A 251 10.19 -7.83 -4.16
C TYR A 251 9.55 -8.50 -5.39
N HIS A 252 9.09 -9.74 -5.26
CA HIS A 252 8.51 -10.47 -6.39
C HIS A 252 7.20 -9.84 -6.87
N VAL A 253 6.33 -9.40 -5.96
CA VAL A 253 5.09 -8.70 -6.33
C VAL A 253 5.39 -7.34 -6.96
N ALA A 254 6.39 -6.61 -6.45
CA ALA A 254 6.73 -5.31 -7.00
C ALA A 254 7.29 -5.42 -8.43
N THR A 255 8.27 -6.31 -8.65
CA THR A 255 8.91 -6.51 -9.96
C THR A 255 8.00 -7.19 -10.99
N TYR A 256 6.94 -7.87 -10.54
CA TYR A 256 5.86 -8.34 -11.41
C TYR A 256 5.06 -7.18 -12.04
N MET A 257 4.72 -6.17 -11.22
CA MET A 257 3.99 -4.99 -11.68
C MET A 257 4.89 -4.02 -12.46
N ASP A 258 6.07 -3.72 -11.91
CA ASP A 258 7.05 -2.79 -12.46
C ASP A 258 8.47 -3.27 -12.17
N ASN A 259 9.19 -3.69 -13.20
CA ASN A 259 10.57 -4.18 -13.06
C ASN A 259 11.62 -3.04 -13.15
N ASP A 260 11.20 -1.81 -13.40
CA ASP A 260 12.07 -0.63 -13.55
C ASP A 260 11.94 0.33 -12.35
N ILE A 261 11.81 -0.22 -11.16
CA ILE A 261 11.74 0.56 -9.92
C ILE A 261 13.16 1.01 -9.51
N ALA A 262 13.32 2.30 -9.25
CA ALA A 262 14.59 2.86 -8.79
C ALA A 262 15.05 2.22 -7.48
N SER A 263 16.35 1.98 -7.36
CA SER A 263 17.00 1.40 -6.17
C SER A 263 16.61 -0.05 -5.85
N ILE A 264 15.98 -0.76 -6.79
CA ILE A 264 15.64 -2.19 -6.65
C ILE A 264 16.31 -2.97 -7.78
N PRO A 265 16.96 -4.11 -7.49
CA PRO A 265 17.58 -4.92 -8.54
C PRO A 265 16.53 -5.48 -9.49
N ARG A 266 16.78 -5.38 -10.80
CA ARG A 266 15.87 -5.92 -11.81
C ARG A 266 15.77 -7.42 -11.70
N SER A 267 14.55 -7.95 -11.81
CA SER A 267 14.31 -9.37 -11.90
C SER A 267 14.72 -9.87 -13.28
N LEU A 268 15.62 -10.85 -13.32
CA LEU A 268 16.15 -11.45 -14.53
C LEU A 268 15.59 -12.86 -14.74
N GLN A 269 15.50 -13.29 -15.99
CA GLN A 269 15.32 -14.69 -16.35
C GLN A 269 16.62 -15.47 -16.18
N LYS A 270 16.54 -16.81 -16.27
CA LYS A 270 17.72 -17.69 -16.27
C LYS A 270 18.76 -17.34 -17.35
N SER A 271 18.31 -16.74 -18.46
CA SER A 271 19.16 -16.25 -19.54
C SER A 271 19.86 -14.91 -19.25
N GLY A 272 19.62 -14.30 -18.09
CA GLY A 272 20.12 -12.96 -17.74
C GLY A 272 19.30 -11.81 -18.32
N ARG A 273 18.30 -12.09 -19.17
CA ARG A 273 17.40 -11.07 -19.74
C ARG A 273 16.42 -10.54 -18.66
N PRO A 274 16.18 -9.23 -18.55
CA PRO A 274 15.15 -8.70 -17.66
C PRO A 274 13.74 -9.20 -18.01
N ILE A 275 12.95 -9.54 -16.99
CA ILE A 275 11.55 -9.95 -17.14
C ILE A 275 10.71 -8.76 -17.59
N LYS A 276 9.84 -8.95 -18.60
CA LYS A 276 8.86 -7.95 -19.03
C LYS A 276 7.66 -7.88 -18.06
N SER A 277 7.71 -6.91 -17.15
CA SER A 277 6.61 -6.57 -16.22
C SER A 277 5.35 -6.04 -16.92
N ILE A 278 4.24 -5.97 -16.17
CA ILE A 278 2.97 -5.42 -16.66
C ILE A 278 3.14 -3.97 -17.15
N ARG A 279 3.78 -3.11 -16.34
CA ARG A 279 4.00 -1.71 -16.71
C ARG A 279 4.82 -1.57 -17.99
N ALA A 280 5.82 -2.42 -18.20
CA ALA A 280 6.62 -2.42 -19.42
C ALA A 280 5.77 -2.74 -20.66
N ARG A 281 4.82 -3.67 -20.56
CA ARG A 281 3.90 -4.01 -21.67
C ARG A 281 2.96 -2.86 -22.03
N LEU A 282 2.58 -2.03 -21.07
CA LEU A 282 1.69 -0.89 -21.29
C LEU A 282 2.38 0.34 -21.88
N LYS A 283 3.71 0.45 -21.76
CA LYS A 283 4.47 1.59 -22.29
C LYS A 283 4.74 1.53 -23.79
N GLY A 284 4.71 0.33 -24.38
CA GLY A 284 5.14 0.09 -25.77
C GLY A 284 6.64 -0.14 -25.85
#